data_AF-A0A0G1FK08-F1
#
_entry.id   AF-A0A0G1FK08-F1
#
_cell.length_a   1.000
_cell.length_b   1.000
_cell.length_c   1.000
_cell.angle_alpha   90.00
_cell.angle_beta   90.00
_cell.angle_gamma   90.00
#
_symmetry.space_group_name_H-M   'P 1'
#
loop_
_entity.id
_entity.type
_entity.pdbx_description
1 polymer ?
#
loop_
_entity_poly.entity_id
_entity_poly.type
_entity_poly.pdbx_seq_one_letter_code
_entity_poly.pdbx_strand_id
1 'polypeptide(L)'
;MRMESGHEAEDFRKKSVLAVCWAGTDRSQYIAEELNRRNYFATSAGVLKNNNHAVSNYVTPADLSNVGIVVFASIHERNVFCKDEKLKAIVKKNGIEVRVLNITESDKDRAHNYGKVEELKAEISKQLDCIGLKDLTNQ
;
A
#
# COMPACT_ATOMS: atom_id res chain seq x y z
N MET A 1 -26.19 -17.75 20.07
CA MET A 1 -24.78 -17.30 20.22
C MET A 1 -24.69 -15.88 19.71
N ARG A 2 -24.27 -14.94 20.57
CA ARG A 2 -24.32 -13.49 20.34
C ARG A 2 -22.88 -12.95 20.29
N MET A 3 -22.59 -12.22 19.21
CA MET A 3 -21.58 -11.16 19.09
C MET A 3 -20.11 -11.51 19.38
N GLU A 4 -19.41 -12.06 18.38
CA GLU A 4 -17.93 -11.99 18.26
C GLU A 4 -17.46 -11.21 17.02
N SER A 5 -18.38 -10.83 16.13
CA SER A 5 -18.04 -10.27 14.81
C SER A 5 -17.44 -8.85 14.82
N GLY A 6 -17.50 -8.13 15.94
CA GLY A 6 -17.03 -6.74 16.04
C GLY A 6 -15.52 -6.62 16.19
N HIS A 7 -14.91 -7.48 17.02
CA HIS A 7 -13.46 -7.47 17.27
C HIS A 7 -12.70 -8.02 16.06
N GLU A 8 -13.17 -9.11 15.47
CA GLU A 8 -12.55 -9.72 14.28
C GLU A 8 -12.55 -8.76 13.08
N ALA A 9 -13.63 -8.00 12.89
CA ALA A 9 -13.72 -7.00 11.82
C ALA A 9 -12.80 -5.78 12.05
N GLU A 10 -12.64 -5.36 13.31
CA GLU A 10 -11.75 -4.25 13.67
C GLU A 10 -10.28 -4.66 13.52
N ASP A 11 -9.92 -5.88 13.94
CA ASP A 11 -8.58 -6.44 13.80
C ASP A 11 -8.22 -6.71 12.34
N PHE A 12 -9.17 -7.23 11.55
CA PHE A 12 -8.99 -7.37 10.10
C PHE A 12 -8.68 -6.03 9.45
N ARG A 13 -9.46 -4.99 9.79
CA ARG A 13 -9.32 -3.67 9.20
C ARG A 13 -7.96 -3.04 9.54
N LYS A 14 -7.51 -3.15 10.80
CA LYS A 14 -6.17 -2.66 11.22
C LYS A 14 -5.01 -3.39 10.54
N LYS A 15 -5.23 -4.63 10.10
CA LYS A 15 -4.24 -5.44 9.37
C LYS A 15 -4.40 -5.36 7.84
N SER A 16 -5.47 -4.77 7.32
CA SER A 16 -5.73 -4.66 5.88
C SER A 16 -5.03 -3.43 5.30
N VAL A 17 -4.13 -3.68 4.34
CA VAL A 17 -3.27 -2.66 3.74
C VAL A 17 -3.41 -2.63 2.22
N LEU A 18 -3.47 -1.42 1.66
CA LEU A 18 -3.32 -1.19 0.22
C LEU A 18 -2.01 -0.47 -0.06
N ALA A 19 -1.09 -1.13 -0.73
CA ALA A 19 0.16 -0.56 -1.22
C ALA A 19 -0.06 0.12 -2.57
N VAL A 20 0.40 1.36 -2.72
CA VAL A 20 0.06 2.20 -3.88
C VAL A 20 1.32 2.79 -4.51
N CYS A 21 1.50 2.59 -5.82
CA CYS A 21 2.57 3.21 -6.60
C CYS A 21 2.06 3.93 -7.87
N TRP A 22 2.95 4.51 -8.69
CA TRP A 22 2.59 5.33 -9.85
C TRP A 22 1.90 4.51 -10.94
N ALA A 23 2.60 3.56 -11.55
CA ALA A 23 2.12 2.76 -12.68
C ALA A 23 1.53 1.39 -12.27
N GLY A 24 1.50 1.08 -10.97
CA GLY A 24 0.88 -0.13 -10.44
C GLY A 24 1.49 -1.43 -10.99
N THR A 25 2.61 -1.88 -10.42
CA THR A 25 2.85 -3.28 -10.02
C THR A 25 4.14 -3.37 -9.22
N ASP A 26 5.28 -2.94 -9.74
CA ASP A 26 6.56 -3.41 -9.16
C ASP A 26 6.83 -2.91 -7.72
N ARG A 27 6.79 -1.58 -7.52
CA ARG A 27 7.07 -1.00 -6.20
C ARG A 27 5.99 -1.33 -5.18
N SER A 28 4.72 -1.21 -5.56
CA SER A 28 3.60 -1.53 -4.66
C SER A 28 3.49 -3.03 -4.38
N GLN A 29 3.90 -3.90 -5.31
CA GLN A 29 3.98 -5.34 -5.09
C GLN A 29 5.07 -5.68 -4.08
N TYR A 30 6.29 -5.12 -4.20
CA TYR A 30 7.34 -5.38 -3.20
C TYR A 30 6.94 -4.93 -1.79
N ILE A 31 6.23 -3.81 -1.68
CA ILE A 31 5.67 -3.35 -0.41
C ILE A 31 4.60 -4.34 0.10
N ALA A 32 3.68 -4.79 -0.77
CA ALA A 32 2.63 -5.74 -0.40
C ALA A 32 3.19 -7.11 -0.01
N GLU A 33 4.19 -7.63 -0.72
CA GLU A 33 4.89 -8.88 -0.41
C GLU A 33 5.53 -8.82 0.98
N GLU A 34 6.23 -7.73 1.29
CA GLU A 34 6.85 -7.55 2.61
C GLU A 34 5.82 -7.42 3.73
N LEU A 35 4.70 -6.74 3.49
CA LEU A 35 3.61 -6.65 4.45
C LEU A 35 2.90 -7.99 4.67
N ASN A 36 2.68 -8.78 3.61
CA ASN A 36 2.11 -10.12 3.72
C ASN A 36 3.05 -11.05 4.51
N ARG A 37 4.37 -10.94 4.32
CA ARG A 37 5.38 -11.66 5.12
C ARG A 37 5.30 -11.31 6.61
N ARG A 38 4.85 -10.10 6.94
CA ARG A 38 4.66 -9.56 8.30
C ARG A 38 3.26 -9.83 8.88
N ASN A 39 2.47 -10.74 8.31
CA ASN A 39 1.08 -11.05 8.72
C ASN A 39 0.05 -9.91 8.58
N TYR A 40 0.27 -8.99 7.63
CA TYR A 40 -0.78 -8.08 7.17
C TYR A 40 -1.57 -8.69 5.98
N PHE A 41 -2.78 -8.21 5.74
CA PHE A 41 -3.55 -8.51 4.54
C PHE A 41 -3.30 -7.42 3.50
N ALA A 42 -2.21 -7.56 2.73
CA ALA A 42 -1.74 -6.51 1.84
C ALA A 42 -2.05 -6.79 0.36
N THR A 43 -2.62 -5.80 -0.31
CA THR A 43 -2.86 -5.77 -1.76
C THR A 43 -2.10 -4.61 -2.40
N SER A 44 -1.92 -4.63 -3.72
CA SER A 44 -1.20 -3.59 -4.45
C SER A 44 -2.09 -2.93 -5.51
N ALA A 45 -1.93 -1.63 -5.76
CA ALA A 45 -2.59 -0.88 -6.84
C ALA A 45 -1.75 0.30 -7.33
N GLY A 46 -2.22 1.00 -8.37
CA GLY A 46 -1.62 2.16 -9.01
C GLY A 46 -2.48 3.43 -8.93
N VAL A 47 -1.87 4.62 -8.98
CA VAL A 47 -2.59 5.93 -8.96
C VAL A 47 -2.91 6.51 -10.33
N LEU A 48 -2.31 5.97 -11.40
CA LEU A 48 -2.55 6.50 -12.75
C LEU A 48 -3.77 5.81 -13.38
N LYS A 49 -4.66 6.61 -13.94
CA LYS A 49 -5.70 6.15 -14.87
C LYS A 49 -5.34 6.71 -16.23
N ASN A 50 -4.63 5.95 -17.04
CA ASN A 50 -4.31 6.34 -18.40
C ASN A 50 -5.50 5.96 -19.30
N ASN A 51 -6.06 6.94 -20.00
CA ASN A 51 -7.25 6.72 -20.83
C ASN A 51 -6.94 6.02 -22.16
N ASN A 52 -5.66 5.89 -22.54
CA ASN A 52 -5.25 5.40 -23.88
C ASN A 52 -4.42 4.10 -23.87
N HIS A 53 -4.01 3.60 -22.71
CA HIS A 53 -3.35 2.30 -22.58
C HIS A 53 -3.94 1.62 -21.37
N ALA A 54 -4.31 0.34 -21.49
CA ALA A 54 -4.86 -0.46 -20.41
C ALA A 54 -3.98 -0.29 -19.15
N VAL A 55 -4.44 0.50 -18.19
CA VAL A 55 -3.65 0.69 -16.97
C VAL A 55 -3.86 -0.52 -16.07
N SER A 56 -2.73 -1.14 -15.77
CA SER A 56 -2.53 -2.09 -14.71
C SER A 56 -3.08 -1.52 -13.39
N ASN A 57 -4.18 -2.12 -12.93
CA ASN A 57 -4.57 -2.17 -11.52
C ASN A 57 -4.67 -0.80 -10.79
N TYR A 58 -5.51 0.11 -11.30
CA TYR A 58 -5.78 1.43 -10.69
C TYR A 58 -6.58 1.32 -9.38
N VAL A 59 -6.29 2.18 -8.39
CA VAL A 59 -7.05 2.24 -7.12
C VAL A 59 -8.50 2.64 -7.37
N THR A 60 -9.44 1.77 -7.03
CA THR A 60 -10.88 2.00 -7.13
C THR A 60 -11.51 2.27 -5.77
N PRO A 61 -12.73 2.82 -5.72
CA PRO A 61 -13.51 2.91 -4.48
C PRO A 61 -13.71 1.57 -3.77
N ALA A 62 -13.77 0.46 -4.52
CA ALA A 62 -13.93 -0.88 -3.95
C ALA A 62 -12.69 -1.32 -3.17
N ASP A 63 -11.49 -0.94 -3.64
CA ASP A 63 -10.24 -1.23 -2.92
C ASP A 63 -10.19 -0.52 -1.57
N LEU A 64 -10.87 0.61 -1.43
CA LEU A 64 -10.89 1.42 -0.20
C LEU A 64 -12.03 1.03 0.77
N SER A 65 -12.89 0.07 0.43
CA SER A 65 -14.06 -0.24 1.27
C SER A 65 -13.67 -0.99 2.55
N ASN A 66 -12.66 -1.86 2.48
CA ASN A 66 -12.27 -2.77 3.56
C ASN A 66 -10.82 -2.59 4.06
N VAL A 67 -10.13 -1.56 3.57
CA VAL A 67 -8.76 -1.25 3.94
C VAL A 67 -8.74 -0.34 5.17
N GLY A 68 -7.85 -0.61 6.12
CA GLY A 68 -7.56 0.29 7.25
C GLY A 68 -6.34 1.17 7.02
N ILE A 69 -5.39 0.74 6.18
CA ILE A 69 -4.14 1.46 5.95
C ILE A 69 -3.83 1.55 4.45
N VAL A 70 -3.50 2.73 3.96
CA VAL A 70 -2.93 2.93 2.62
C VAL A 70 -1.47 3.34 2.74
N VAL A 71 -0.58 2.59 2.08
CA VAL A 71 0.86 2.86 2.04
C VAL A 71 1.24 3.31 0.64
N PHE A 72 1.64 4.57 0.49
CA PHE A 72 2.17 5.10 -0.76
C PHE A 72 3.67 4.85 -0.88
N ALA A 73 4.14 4.42 -2.05
CA ALA A 73 5.56 4.18 -2.31
C ALA A 73 6.39 5.46 -2.16
N SER A 74 5.86 6.63 -2.54
CA SER A 74 6.47 7.93 -2.27
C SER A 74 5.43 9.04 -2.07
N ILE A 75 5.92 10.22 -1.67
CA ILE A 75 5.10 11.43 -1.56
C ILE A 75 4.47 11.84 -2.90
N HIS A 76 5.13 11.51 -4.01
CA HIS A 76 4.64 11.82 -5.35
C HIS A 76 3.30 11.12 -5.64
N GLU A 77 3.20 9.83 -5.36
CA GLU A 77 1.98 9.05 -5.59
C GLU A 77 0.86 9.49 -4.66
N ARG A 78 1.18 9.79 -3.39
CA ARG A 78 0.19 10.36 -2.46
C ARG A 78 -0.40 11.66 -3.02
N ASN A 79 0.45 12.55 -3.52
CA ASN A 79 0.00 13.85 -4.04
C ASN A 79 -0.91 13.69 -5.26
N VAL A 80 -0.67 12.67 -6.10
CA VAL A 80 -1.52 12.42 -7.26
C VAL A 80 -2.80 11.68 -6.91
N PHE A 81 -2.75 10.72 -5.99
CA PHE A 81 -3.95 10.14 -5.41
C PHE A 81 -4.87 11.21 -4.80
N CYS A 82 -4.29 12.18 -4.08
CA CYS A 82 -5.05 13.27 -3.47
C CYS A 82 -5.66 14.26 -4.46
N LYS A 83 -5.36 14.18 -5.77
CA LYS A 83 -6.07 14.95 -6.81
C LYS A 83 -7.45 14.35 -7.13
N ASP A 84 -7.67 13.08 -6.84
CA ASP A 84 -9.00 12.48 -6.93
C ASP A 84 -9.78 12.76 -5.63
N GLU A 85 -10.64 13.77 -5.69
CA GLU A 85 -11.44 14.19 -4.53
C GLU A 85 -12.43 13.11 -4.07
N LYS A 86 -12.84 12.17 -4.94
CA LYS A 86 -13.74 11.07 -4.54
C LYS A 86 -12.99 10.06 -3.69
N LEU A 87 -11.82 9.60 -4.13
CA LEU A 87 -11.00 8.64 -3.37
C LEU A 87 -10.52 9.26 -2.05
N LYS A 88 -10.10 10.53 -2.07
CA LYS A 88 -9.73 11.29 -0.87
C LYS A 88 -10.89 11.42 0.13
N ALA A 89 -12.10 11.67 -0.36
CA ALA A 89 -13.28 11.71 0.49
C ALA A 89 -13.57 10.34 1.13
N ILE A 90 -13.38 9.24 0.41
CA ILE A 90 -13.53 7.88 0.95
C ILE A 90 -12.51 7.61 2.06
N VAL A 91 -11.21 7.91 1.81
CA VAL A 91 -10.15 7.77 2.83
C VAL A 91 -10.52 8.52 4.11
N LYS A 92 -10.94 9.78 3.99
CA LYS A 92 -11.36 10.61 5.12
C LYS A 92 -12.60 10.05 5.83
N LYS A 93 -13.65 9.71 5.08
CA LYS A 93 -14.92 9.19 5.62
C LYS A 93 -14.72 7.87 6.37
N ASN A 94 -13.87 7.00 5.82
CA ASN A 94 -13.60 5.69 6.38
C ASN A 94 -12.58 5.72 7.52
N GLY A 95 -11.87 6.83 7.74
CA GLY A 95 -10.81 6.90 8.75
C GLY A 95 -9.61 6.01 8.39
N ILE A 96 -9.31 5.89 7.10
CA ILE A 96 -8.19 5.07 6.61
C ILE A 96 -6.89 5.80 6.94
N GLU A 97 -5.97 5.09 7.59
CA GLU A 97 -4.65 5.61 7.90
C GLU A 97 -3.81 5.71 6.63
N VAL A 98 -3.13 6.83 6.45
CA VAL A 98 -2.23 7.04 5.32
C VAL A 98 -0.80 7.02 5.81
N ARG A 99 0.04 6.22 5.14
CA ARG A 99 1.48 6.15 5.34
C ARG A 99 2.20 6.32 4.01
N VAL A 100 3.45 6.76 4.07
CA VAL A 100 4.25 7.11 2.91
C VAL A 100 5.67 6.59 3.13
N LEU A 101 6.17 5.82 2.17
CA LEU A 101 7.57 5.42 2.08
C LEU A 101 8.33 6.44 1.21
N ASN A 102 9.63 6.21 1.02
CA ASN A 102 10.46 6.99 0.12
C ASN A 102 11.15 6.07 -0.89
N ILE A 103 10.33 5.35 -1.67
CA ILE A 103 10.77 4.43 -2.72
C ILE A 103 10.41 5.04 -4.08
N THR A 104 11.41 5.53 -4.80
CA THR A 104 11.23 6.23 -6.07
C THR A 104 11.27 5.27 -7.27
N GLU A 105 10.86 5.74 -8.44
CA GLU A 105 11.05 4.99 -9.70
C GLU A 105 12.54 4.68 -9.96
N SER A 106 13.44 5.62 -9.61
CA SER A 106 14.89 5.41 -9.74
C SER A 106 15.40 4.26 -8.88
N ASP A 107 14.80 4.03 -7.71
CA ASP A 107 15.18 2.90 -6.84
C ASP A 107 14.77 1.56 -7.46
N LYS A 108 13.58 1.53 -8.11
CA LYS A 108 13.11 0.38 -8.87
C LYS A 108 14.00 0.12 -10.10
N ASP A 109 14.30 1.15 -10.87
CA ASP A 109 15.17 1.03 -12.04
C ASP A 109 16.56 0.54 -11.64
N ARG A 110 17.09 1.02 -10.50
CA ARG A 110 18.36 0.51 -9.96
C ARG A 110 18.27 -0.96 -9.54
N ALA A 111 17.18 -1.35 -8.88
CA ALA A 111 16.98 -2.72 -8.43
C ALA A 111 16.95 -3.70 -9.61
N HIS A 112 16.23 -3.36 -10.69
CA HIS A 112 16.10 -4.22 -11.87
C HIS A 112 17.36 -4.22 -12.74
N ASN A 113 17.92 -3.05 -13.04
CA ASN A 113 19.04 -2.95 -13.98
C ASN A 113 20.38 -3.40 -13.39
N TYR A 114 20.54 -3.37 -12.06
CA TYR A 114 21.78 -3.75 -11.39
C TYR A 114 21.65 -5.00 -10.49
N GLY A 115 20.53 -5.72 -10.55
CA GLY A 115 20.31 -6.94 -9.77
C GLY A 115 20.24 -6.72 -8.25
N LYS A 116 19.79 -5.54 -7.82
CA LYS A 116 19.75 -5.07 -6.42
C LYS A 116 18.36 -5.16 -5.78
N VAL A 117 17.51 -6.07 -6.26
CA VAL A 117 16.13 -6.24 -5.76
C VAL A 117 16.10 -6.54 -4.26
N GLU A 118 17.01 -7.37 -3.76
CA GLU A 118 17.06 -7.71 -2.34
C GLU A 118 17.51 -6.52 -1.46
N GLU A 119 18.40 -5.65 -1.96
CA GLU A 119 18.73 -4.39 -1.27
C GLU A 119 17.51 -3.47 -1.17
N LEU A 120 16.72 -3.38 -2.25
CA LEU A 120 15.48 -2.60 -2.26
C LEU A 120 14.45 -3.15 -1.27
N LYS A 121 14.26 -4.47 -1.21
CA LYS A 121 13.37 -5.11 -0.24
C LYS A 121 13.82 -4.88 1.20
N ALA A 122 15.13 -4.94 1.47
CA ALA A 122 15.68 -4.63 2.79
C ALA A 122 15.41 -3.17 3.20
N GLU A 123 15.55 -2.23 2.27
CA GLU A 123 15.23 -0.82 2.51
C GLU A 123 13.73 -0.60 2.74
N ILE A 124 12.85 -1.24 1.95
CA ILE A 124 11.39 -1.23 2.17
C ILE A 124 11.07 -1.72 3.58
N SER A 125 11.62 -2.87 3.96
CA SER A 125 11.44 -3.48 5.29
C SER A 125 11.80 -2.50 6.42
N LYS A 126 12.96 -1.84 6.33
CA LYS A 126 13.39 -0.84 7.30
C LYS A 126 12.46 0.37 7.36
N GLN A 127 12.03 0.89 6.21
CA GLN A 127 11.14 2.04 6.19
C GLN A 127 9.74 1.71 6.75
N LEU A 128 9.22 0.49 6.49
CA LEU A 128 7.97 0.00 7.09
C LEU A 128 8.02 0.02 8.62
N ASP A 129 9.14 -0.39 9.21
CA ASP A 129 9.36 -0.29 10.66
C ASP A 129 9.32 1.17 11.14
N CYS A 130 9.97 2.08 10.42
CA CYS A 130 10.00 3.50 10.76
C CYS A 130 8.61 4.17 10.70
N ILE A 131 7.71 3.69 9.85
CA ILE A 131 6.33 4.22 9.73
C ILE A 131 5.30 3.46 10.60
N GLY A 132 5.77 2.53 11.44
CA GLY A 132 4.96 1.83 12.43
C GLY A 132 4.29 0.53 11.96
N LEU A 133 4.67 -0.01 10.80
CA LEU A 133 4.18 -1.28 10.27
C LEU A 133 5.14 -2.42 10.60
N LYS A 134 5.21 -2.77 11.89
CA LYS A 134 6.14 -3.77 12.45
C LYS A 134 5.78 -5.20 12.05
N ASP A 135 6.73 -6.11 12.17
CA ASP A 135 6.50 -7.54 12.00
C ASP A 135 5.55 -8.12 13.07
N LEU A 136 4.46 -8.76 12.64
CA LEU A 136 3.44 -9.38 13.49
C LEU A 136 3.54 -10.90 13.54
N THR A 137 4.60 -11.51 12.98
CA THR A 137 4.78 -12.98 12.95
C THR A 137 4.93 -13.62 14.32
N ASN A 138 5.37 -12.86 15.33
CA ASN A 138 5.60 -13.34 16.70
C ASN A 138 4.64 -12.71 17.74
N GLN A 139 3.52 -12.13 17.32
CA GLN A 139 2.51 -11.54 18.21
C GLN A 139 1.27 -12.44 18.30
#